data_AF-A0A7L3CJH7-F1
#
_entry.id   AF-A0A7L3CJH7-F1
#
_cell.length_a   1.000
_cell.length_b   1.000
_cell.length_c   1.000
_cell.angle_alpha   90.00
_cell.angle_beta   90.00
_cell.angle_gamma   90.00
#
_symmetry.space_group_name_H-M   'P 1'
#
loop_
_entity.id
_entity.type
_entity.pdbx_description
1 polymer ?
#
loop_
_entity_poly.entity_id
_entity_poly.type
_entity_poly.pdbx_seq_one_letter_code
_entity_poly.pdbx_strand_id
1 'polypeptide(L)' 'AQAQGLPAPVTSAARMAANRHVLYILRDAEGRGTPKGAVVGFLKVGYKKLFLLVSGGGAR' A
#
# COMPACT_ATOMS: atom_id res chain seq x y z
N ALA A 1 7.87 3.24 5.48
CA ALA A 1 7.60 4.23 6.54
C ALA A 1 8.57 5.41 6.40
N GLN A 2 9.88 5.15 6.41
CA GLN A 2 10.93 6.17 6.28
C GLN A 2 10.74 7.15 5.11
N ALA A 3 10.50 6.67 3.89
CA ALA A 3 10.28 7.54 2.72
C ALA A 3 9.10 8.51 2.85
N GLN A 4 8.15 8.24 3.76
CA GLN A 4 6.99 9.10 4.05
C GLN A 4 7.14 9.83 5.40
N GLY A 5 8.27 9.71 6.10
CA GLY A 5 8.49 10.31 7.41
C GLY A 5 7.59 9.77 8.53
N LEU A 6 6.98 8.59 8.36
CA LEU A 6 6.03 8.05 9.33
C LEU A 6 6.74 7.37 10.51
N PRO A 7 6.27 7.54 11.76
CA PRO A 7 6.89 6.94 12.95
C PRO A 7 6.72 5.42 13.02
N ALA A 8 5.79 4.84 12.26
CA ALA A 8 5.52 3.40 12.22
C ALA A 8 5.06 2.96 10.82
N PRO A 9 5.23 1.67 10.44
CA PRO A 9 4.76 1.16 9.17
C PRO A 9 3.23 0.99 9.14
N VAL A 10 2.61 1.55 8.09
CA VAL A 10 1.17 1.43 7.78
C VAL A 10 0.83 0.17 6.96
N THR A 11 1.84 -0.60 6.53
CA THR A 11 1.72 -1.87 5.81
C THR A 11 2.64 -2.89 6.47
N SER A 12 2.12 -4.07 6.82
CA SER A 12 2.87 -5.19 7.42
C SER A 12 2.17 -6.50 7.12
N ALA A 13 2.88 -7.63 7.18
CA ALA A 13 2.28 -8.95 6.95
C ALA A 13 1.08 -9.21 7.88
N ALA A 14 1.22 -8.93 9.18
CA ALA A 14 0.14 -9.09 10.15
C ALA A 14 -1.10 -8.24 9.80
N ARG A 15 -0.92 -6.95 9.43
CA ARG A 15 -2.04 -6.09 9.01
C ARG A 15 -2.67 -6.55 7.70
N MET A 16 -1.90 -7.09 6.76
CA MET A 16 -2.42 -7.64 5.51
C MET A 16 -3.25 -8.90 5.76
N ALA A 17 -2.83 -9.78 6.68
CA ALA A 17 -3.58 -10.97 7.04
C ALA A 17 -4.91 -10.62 7.74
N ALA A 18 -4.91 -9.58 8.57
CA ALA A 18 -6.08 -9.16 9.34
C ALA A 18 -7.08 -8.27 8.57
N ASN A 19 -6.76 -7.82 7.35
CA ASN A 19 -7.59 -6.86 6.61
C ASN A 19 -7.81 -7.30 5.16
N ARG A 20 -8.93 -6.86 4.55
CA ARG A 20 -9.18 -7.04 3.11
C ARG A 20 -8.47 -5.99 2.27
N HIS A 21 -7.14 -6.08 2.24
CA HIS A 21 -6.28 -5.28 1.38
C HIS A 21 -5.69 -6.14 0.27
N VAL A 22 -5.40 -5.51 -0.87
CA VAL A 22 -4.64 -6.11 -1.96
C VAL A 22 -3.29 -5.40 -2.05
N LEU A 23 -2.23 -6.19 -2.22
CA LEU A 23 -0.86 -5.70 -2.36
C LEU A 23 -0.32 -6.09 -3.73
N TYR A 24 0.01 -5.11 -4.55
CA TYR A 24 0.71 -5.30 -5.81
C TYR A 24 2.20 -5.01 -5.56
N ILE A 25 3.08 -5.94 -5.94
CA ILE A 25 4.54 -5.82 -5.76
C ILE A 25 5.17 -5.70 -7.13
N LEU A 26 5.95 -4.63 -7.34
CA LEU A 26 6.77 -4.47 -8.53
C LEU A 26 8.12 -5.13 -8.29
N ARG A 27 8.45 -6.11 -9.13
CA ARG A 27 9.73 -6.83 -9.14
C ARG A 27 10.46 -6.50 -10.43
N ASP A 28 11.73 -6.14 -10.32
CA ASP A 28 12.67 -6.19 -11.43
C ASP A 28 13.18 -7.63 -11.57
N ALA A 29 12.72 -8.31 -12.62
CA ALA A 29 13.03 -9.71 -12.87
C ALA A 29 14.43 -9.92 -13.47
N GLU A 30 15.00 -8.88 -14.09
CA GLU A 30 16.29 -8.92 -14.79
C GLU A 30 17.42 -8.25 -13.99
N GLY A 31 17.11 -7.77 -12.77
CA GLY A 31 17.91 -6.84 -11.99
C GLY A 31 19.41 -7.08 -12.04
N ARG A 32 20.15 -5.97 -12.22
CA ARG A 32 21.62 -5.82 -12.38
C ARG A 32 22.47 -6.83 -11.56
N GLY A 33 22.53 -8.08 -11.99
CA GLY A 33 23.46 -9.10 -11.49
C GLY A 33 22.98 -10.08 -10.41
N THR A 34 21.69 -10.14 -10.02
CA THR A 34 21.22 -11.15 -9.05
C THR A 34 20.21 -12.14 -9.64
N PRO A 35 20.46 -13.47 -9.60
CA PRO A 35 19.60 -14.47 -10.26
C PRO A 35 18.19 -14.59 -9.66
N LYS A 36 17.90 -13.93 -8.53
CA LYS A 36 16.60 -13.95 -7.85
C LYS A 36 15.73 -12.74 -8.15
N GLY A 37 16.22 -11.75 -8.90
CA GLY A 37 15.55 -10.46 -9.12
C GLY A 37 15.41 -9.62 -7.84
N ALA A 38 14.92 -8.40 -7.94
CA ALA A 38 14.80 -7.46 -6.83
C ALA A 38 13.41 -6.83 -6.75
N VAL A 39 12.89 -6.59 -5.53
CA VAL A 39 11.65 -5.81 -5.34
C VAL A 39 11.99 -4.33 -5.45
N VAL A 40 11.29 -3.63 -6.34
CA VAL A 40 11.50 -2.20 -6.61
C VAL A 40 10.49 -1.35 -5.85
N GLY A 41 9.28 -1.84 -5.64
CA GLY A 41 8.24 -1.10 -4.93
C GLY A 41 6.95 -1.88 -4.76
N PHE A 42 5.95 -1.24 -4.18
CA PHE A 42 4.63 -1.84 -4.00
C PHE A 42 3.51 -0.78 -3.98
N LEU A 43 2.30 -1.23 -4.29
CA LEU A 43 1.05 -0.48 -4.14
C LEU A 43 0.07 -1.28 -3.29
N LYS A 44 -0.39 -0.69 -2.18
CA LYS A 44 -1.42 -1.28 -1.31
C LYS A 44 -2.74 -0.55 -1.51
N VAL A 45 -3.80 -1.30 -1.83
CA VAL A 45 -5.17 -0.78 -1.98
C VAL A 45 -6.16 -1.56 -1.12
N GLY A 46 -7.36 -1.01 -0.95
CA GLY A 46 -8.47 -1.74 -0.37
C GLY A 46 -9.66 -0.84 -0.09
N TYR A 47 -10.86 -1.41 -0.22
CA TYR A 47 -12.10 -0.71 0.08
C TYR A 47 -12.16 -0.27 1.54
N LYS A 48 -12.71 0.92 1.76
CA LYS A 48 -12.97 1.50 3.07
C LYS A 48 -14.32 2.21 3.01
N LYS A 49 -15.15 2.00 4.03
CA LYS A 49 -16.32 2.86 4.26
C LYS A 49 -15.78 4.18 4.79
N LEU A 50 -16.00 5.25 4.06
CA LEU A 50 -15.54 6.59 4.42
C LEU A 50 -16.77 7.49 4.55
N PHE A 51 -16.77 8.37 5.55
CA PHE A 51 -17.64 9.52 5.56
C PHE A 51 -16.89 10.63 4.81
N LEU A 52 -17.38 10.98 3.63
CA LEU A 52 -16.76 12.00 2.79
C LEU A 52 -17.48 13.33 3.00
N LEU A 53 -16.69 14.39 3.20
CA LEU A 53 -17.19 15.74 3.11
C LEU A 53 -17.16 16.17 1.64
N VAL A 54 -18.29 16.63 1.11
CA VAL A 54 -18.39 17.16 -0.25
C VAL A 54 -18.70 18.65 -0.17
N SER A 55 -17.99 19.47 -0.94
CA SER A 55 -18.30 20.90 -1.06
C SER A 55 -19.69 21.07 -1.70
N GLY A 56 -20.60 21.72 -0.98
CA GLY A 56 -21.98 21.96 -1.42
C GLY A 56 -23.06 21.70 -0.37
N GLY A 57 -22.71 21.13 0.79
CA GLY A 57 -23.65 20.97 1.90
C GLY A 57 -24.47 19.68 1.82
N GLY A 58 -23.91 18.62 2.39
CA GLY A 58 -24.69 17.54 2.98
C GLY A 58 -24.96 16.33 2.10
N ALA A 59 -24.51 15.16 2.59
CA ALA A 59 -25.12 13.89 2.25
C ALA A 59 -26.61 13.96 2.62
N ARG A 60 -27.50 13.83 1.62
CA ARG A 60 -28.89 13.42 1.83
C ARG A 60 -28.97 11.90 1.75
#